data_AF-A0A950TWM9-F1
#
_entry.id   AF-A0A950TWM9-F1
#
_cell.length_a   1.000
_cell.length_b   1.000
_cell.length_c   1.000
_cell.angle_alpha   90.00
_cell.angle_beta   90.00
_cell.angle_gamma   90.00
#
_symmetry.space_group_name_H-M   'P 1'
#
loop_
_entity.id
_entity.type
_entity.pdbx_description
1 polymer ?
#
loop_
_entity_poly.entity_id
_entity_poly.type
_entity_poly.pdbx_seq_one_letter_code
_entity_poly.pdbx_strand_id
1 'polypeptide(L)'
;MEFEPGFEWHPVDPLNRKEAPPAPNPLGPLAELPGTWRGHGFNTIWRPHQVGLPGEPARQDRFLELNLTSETLQFTRIPGNIPNRGFLQPDIELFGVTYLQQISDRIMHAGIHLEPGVWARVPSTDDPKETATVVRMGSIPHGTTINAQGTAITVDGGPKIEANNITPFVIGQPTNLIKFPETDLATPSKFRFPQPPQLAEIHQGMVDNPNSVLLDAIKDQKITKTVVLLINTSPATPLGGVPASPLVGGGTDNIAFLQGTNDGPNANAAQMSAIFWIETVEVPGRPPFLQLQYTQTVLLNFNGLSWPHVSVATLRKVEGITGSV
;
A
#
# COMPACT_ATOMS: atom_id res chain seq x y z
N MET A 1 -9.47 16.11 3.89
CA MET A 1 -9.95 16.44 5.25
C MET A 1 -9.21 17.70 5.66
N GLU A 2 -9.94 18.74 6.06
CA GLU A 2 -9.38 20.01 6.52
C GLU A 2 -9.54 20.05 8.04
N PHE A 3 -8.49 20.47 8.75
CA PHE A 3 -8.56 20.62 10.21
C PHE A 3 -9.23 21.95 10.56
N GLU A 4 -9.93 21.99 11.70
CA GLU A 4 -10.41 23.25 12.25
C GLU A 4 -9.24 24.22 12.49
N PRO A 5 -9.40 25.53 12.21
CA PRO A 5 -8.37 26.52 12.48
C PRO A 5 -7.92 26.47 13.95
N GLY A 6 -6.61 26.29 14.17
CA GLY A 6 -6.00 26.23 15.51
C GLY A 6 -6.03 24.85 16.18
N PHE A 7 -6.47 23.80 15.48
CA PHE A 7 -6.30 22.44 15.99
C PHE A 7 -4.82 22.03 15.97
N GLU A 8 -4.25 21.85 17.16
CA GLU A 8 -2.92 21.29 17.36
C GLU A 8 -2.98 20.14 18.36
N TRP A 9 -2.21 19.08 18.09
CA TRP A 9 -2.02 18.02 19.07
C TRP A 9 -1.11 18.53 20.19
N HIS A 10 -1.67 18.63 21.39
CA HIS A 10 -0.93 18.92 22.61
C HIS A 10 -1.03 17.75 23.59
N PRO A 11 0.03 17.45 24.35
CA PRO A 11 -0.09 16.54 25.48
C PRO A 11 -1.07 17.13 26.51
N VAL A 12 -2.12 16.38 26.84
CA VAL A 12 -3.09 16.77 27.88
C VAL A 12 -2.55 16.25 29.23
N ASP A 13 -2.03 17.13 30.09
CA ASP A 13 -1.22 16.82 31.29
C ASP A 13 -1.84 15.85 32.32
N PRO A 14 -1.12 14.77 32.74
CA PRO A 14 -1.42 14.05 33.98
C PRO A 14 -0.25 13.94 34.98
N LEU A 15 0.68 14.91 35.03
CA LEU A 15 1.85 15.12 35.94
C LEU A 15 3.25 14.92 35.31
N ASN A 16 3.52 15.76 34.31
CA ASN A 16 4.81 16.31 33.86
C ASN A 16 6.01 15.33 33.63
N ARG A 17 6.22 14.95 32.36
CA ARG A 17 7.45 14.30 31.85
C ARG A 17 8.10 15.21 30.81
N LYS A 18 9.44 15.25 30.75
CA LYS A 18 10.20 16.10 29.80
C LYS A 18 9.88 15.73 28.34
N GLU A 19 9.55 16.73 27.54
CA GLU A 19 9.42 16.60 26.08
C GLU A 19 10.77 16.28 25.44
N ALA A 20 10.73 15.52 24.34
CA ALA A 20 11.91 15.30 23.52
C ALA A 20 12.22 16.58 22.73
N PRO A 21 13.51 16.91 22.50
CA PRO A 21 13.85 18.09 21.70
C PRO A 21 13.31 17.94 20.26
N PRO A 22 12.79 19.03 19.66
CA PRO A 22 12.19 18.98 18.32
C PRO A 22 13.22 18.62 17.25
N ALA A 23 12.83 17.75 16.31
CA ALA A 23 13.64 17.41 15.14
C ALA A 23 13.54 18.50 14.05
N PRO A 24 14.63 18.82 13.31
CA PRO A 24 14.65 19.90 12.29
C PRO A 24 13.65 19.71 11.14
N ASN A 25 13.29 18.47 10.81
CA ASN A 25 12.15 18.12 9.98
C ASN A 25 11.42 16.94 10.63
N PRO A 26 10.33 17.18 11.37
CA PRO A 26 9.68 16.15 12.17
C PRO A 26 9.16 14.97 11.35
N LEU A 27 8.74 15.20 10.09
CA LEU A 27 8.22 14.16 9.21
C LEU A 27 9.32 13.24 8.63
N GLY A 28 10.59 13.68 8.66
CA GLY A 28 11.72 12.91 8.15
C GLY A 28 11.47 12.36 6.74
N PRO A 29 11.48 11.03 6.52
CA PRO A 29 11.26 10.42 5.20
C PRO A 29 9.85 10.65 4.62
N LEU A 30 8.89 11.13 5.43
CA LEU A 30 7.54 11.45 4.98
C LEU A 30 7.38 12.90 4.51
N ALA A 31 8.45 13.71 4.57
CA ALA A 31 8.39 15.16 4.38
C ALA A 31 7.85 15.60 3.00
N GLU A 32 8.05 14.79 1.97
CA GLU A 32 7.60 15.11 0.61
C GLU A 32 6.15 14.71 0.33
N LEU A 33 5.53 13.87 1.18
CA LEU A 33 4.17 13.36 0.96
C LEU A 33 3.07 14.44 0.97
N PRO A 34 3.06 15.45 1.88
CA PRO A 34 1.98 16.44 1.95
C PRO A 34 1.63 17.06 0.59
N GLY A 35 0.35 17.09 0.26
CA GLY A 35 -0.17 17.53 -1.04
C GLY A 35 -1.06 16.48 -1.70
N THR A 36 -1.43 16.75 -2.95
CA THR A 36 -2.29 15.86 -3.75
C THR A 36 -1.47 15.20 -4.84
N TRP A 37 -1.64 13.89 -4.98
CA TRP A 37 -0.99 13.07 -5.99
C TRP A 37 -2.05 12.45 -6.89
N ARG A 38 -1.80 12.44 -8.19
CA ARG A 38 -2.70 11.84 -9.18
C ARG A 38 -1.94 11.04 -10.21
N GLY A 39 -2.54 9.97 -10.68
CA GLY A 39 -1.96 9.18 -11.75
C GLY A 39 -2.75 7.91 -12.02
N HIS A 40 -2.04 6.91 -12.53
CA HIS A 40 -2.63 5.68 -13.01
C HIS A 40 -1.84 4.48 -12.54
N GLY A 41 -2.51 3.33 -12.57
CA GLY A 41 -1.94 2.09 -12.09
C GLY A 41 -2.57 0.85 -12.72
N PHE A 42 -2.22 -0.28 -12.13
CA PHE A 42 -2.75 -1.58 -12.47
C PHE A 42 -3.05 -2.36 -11.21
N ASN A 43 -4.23 -2.96 -11.17
CA ASN A 43 -4.70 -3.77 -10.08
C ASN A 43 -4.97 -5.19 -10.56
N THR A 44 -4.55 -6.17 -9.77
CA THR A 44 -4.80 -7.58 -9.99
C THR A 44 -5.38 -8.18 -8.71
N ILE A 45 -6.52 -8.84 -8.82
CA ILE A 45 -7.17 -9.46 -7.65
C ILE A 45 -7.86 -10.76 -8.03
N TRP A 46 -7.56 -11.80 -7.27
CA TRP A 46 -8.38 -13.01 -7.24
C TRP A 46 -9.50 -12.81 -6.25
N ARG A 47 -10.74 -12.99 -6.71
CA ARG A 47 -11.93 -12.82 -5.88
C ARG A 47 -12.60 -14.18 -5.69
N PRO A 48 -13.13 -14.48 -4.49
CA PRO A 48 -13.96 -15.65 -4.30
C PRO A 48 -15.15 -15.66 -5.26
N HIS A 49 -15.47 -16.83 -5.78
CA HIS A 49 -16.68 -17.11 -6.54
C HIS A 49 -17.44 -18.22 -5.84
N GLN A 50 -18.75 -18.06 -5.68
CA GLN A 50 -19.56 -19.07 -5.03
C GLN A 50 -19.63 -20.33 -5.90
N VAL A 51 -19.25 -21.48 -5.32
CA VAL A 51 -19.37 -22.78 -5.99
C VAL A 51 -20.83 -23.27 -6.02
N GLY A 52 -21.19 -24.06 -7.03
CA GLY A 52 -22.51 -24.67 -7.15
C GLY A 52 -23.62 -23.75 -7.65
N LEU A 53 -23.27 -22.59 -8.22
CA LEU A 53 -24.23 -21.72 -8.90
C LEU A 53 -24.80 -22.41 -10.16
N PRO A 54 -26.10 -22.26 -10.47
CA PRO A 54 -26.69 -22.84 -11.68
C PRO A 54 -25.99 -22.38 -12.96
N GLY A 55 -25.58 -23.32 -13.81
CA GLY A 55 -24.88 -23.03 -15.07
C GLY A 55 -23.37 -22.79 -14.95
N GLU A 56 -22.81 -22.89 -13.73
CA GLU A 56 -21.38 -22.74 -13.47
C GLU A 56 -20.67 -24.07 -13.21
N PRO A 57 -19.36 -24.21 -13.52
CA PRO A 57 -18.60 -25.40 -13.21
C PRO A 57 -18.59 -25.69 -11.71
N ALA A 58 -18.76 -26.96 -11.34
CA ALA A 58 -18.88 -27.39 -9.94
C ALA A 58 -17.68 -27.04 -9.03
N ARG A 59 -16.53 -26.66 -9.61
CA ARG A 59 -15.28 -26.34 -8.90
C ARG A 59 -14.75 -24.94 -9.20
N GLN A 60 -15.55 -24.05 -9.78
CA GLN A 60 -15.14 -22.65 -9.92
C GLN A 60 -15.43 -21.89 -8.63
N ASP A 61 -14.38 -21.60 -7.88
CA ASP A 61 -14.38 -20.98 -6.56
C ASP A 61 -13.78 -19.56 -6.57
N ARG A 62 -13.39 -19.08 -7.76
CA ARG A 62 -12.65 -17.85 -7.95
C ARG A 62 -12.89 -17.20 -9.31
N PHE A 63 -12.53 -15.95 -9.45
CA PHE A 63 -12.29 -15.30 -10.73
C PHE A 63 -11.15 -14.29 -10.60
N LEU A 64 -10.47 -14.01 -11.71
CA LEU A 64 -9.40 -13.01 -11.78
C LEU A 64 -9.98 -11.69 -12.28
N GLU A 65 -9.76 -10.61 -11.55
CA GLU A 65 -10.10 -9.27 -11.96
C GLU A 65 -8.83 -8.43 -12.15
N LEU A 66 -8.76 -7.74 -13.27
CA LEU A 66 -7.65 -6.92 -13.73
C LEU A 66 -8.19 -5.52 -14.01
N ASN A 67 -7.75 -4.50 -13.27
CA ASN A 67 -8.23 -3.14 -13.48
C ASN A 67 -7.06 -2.25 -13.88
N LEU A 68 -7.20 -1.51 -14.98
CA LEU A 68 -6.42 -0.30 -15.19
C LEU A 68 -7.03 0.78 -14.30
N THR A 69 -6.22 1.45 -13.49
CA THR A 69 -6.74 2.33 -12.44
C THR A 69 -6.42 3.80 -12.69
N SER A 70 -7.31 4.66 -12.20
CA SER A 70 -7.04 6.09 -11.96
C SER A 70 -7.09 6.33 -10.47
N GLU A 71 -6.11 7.07 -9.95
CA GLU A 71 -5.93 7.24 -8.52
C GLU A 71 -5.72 8.70 -8.14
N THR A 72 -6.32 9.09 -7.00
CA THR A 72 -5.99 10.30 -6.27
C THR A 72 -5.59 9.92 -4.85
N LEU A 73 -4.42 10.38 -4.42
CA LEU A 73 -3.90 10.18 -3.07
C LEU A 73 -3.59 11.56 -2.48
N GLN A 74 -4.30 11.92 -1.41
CA GLN A 74 -4.14 13.21 -0.74
C GLN A 74 -3.51 13.01 0.62
N PHE A 75 -2.47 13.77 0.94
CA PHE A 75 -1.83 13.79 2.25
C PHE A 75 -1.96 15.17 2.90
N THR A 76 -2.40 15.20 4.15
CA THR A 76 -2.45 16.40 4.98
C THR A 76 -1.57 16.20 6.20
N ARG A 77 -0.67 17.16 6.47
CA ARG A 77 0.17 17.11 7.67
C ARG A 77 -0.70 17.15 8.93
N ILE A 78 -0.38 16.28 9.89
CA ILE A 78 -0.94 16.37 11.24
C ILE A 78 -0.17 17.48 11.98
N PRO A 79 -0.85 18.54 12.48
CA PRO A 79 -0.20 19.61 13.22
C PRO A 79 0.32 19.12 14.59
N GLY A 80 1.51 19.56 14.98
CA GLY A 80 2.09 19.23 16.29
C GLY A 80 2.71 17.83 16.41
N ASN A 81 2.98 17.45 17.66
CA ASN A 81 3.57 16.17 18.05
C ASN A 81 2.45 15.16 18.29
N ILE A 82 2.65 13.89 17.96
CA ILE A 82 1.71 12.80 18.28
C ILE A 82 2.30 12.03 19.47
N PRO A 83 1.87 12.32 20.72
CA PRO A 83 2.54 11.78 21.91
C PRO A 83 2.14 10.33 22.20
N ASN A 84 3.12 9.49 22.51
CA ASN A 84 2.92 8.15 23.05
C ASN A 84 3.62 8.01 24.42
N ARG A 85 2.91 7.48 25.42
CA ARG A 85 3.50 7.24 26.75
C ARG A 85 4.32 5.97 26.78
N GLY A 86 5.51 6.06 27.34
CA GLY A 86 6.35 4.91 27.63
C GLY A 86 6.10 4.34 29.02
N PHE A 87 6.05 3.00 29.11
CA PHE A 87 6.11 2.26 30.37
C PHE A 87 7.53 1.75 30.65
N LEU A 88 8.14 1.07 29.67
CA LEU A 88 9.50 0.49 29.76
C LEU A 88 10.60 1.41 29.20
N GLN A 89 10.23 2.56 28.65
CA GLN A 89 11.13 3.59 28.13
C GLN A 89 10.51 4.98 28.37
N PRO A 90 11.26 6.09 28.16
CA PRO A 90 10.68 7.43 28.15
C PRO A 90 9.54 7.59 27.12
N ASP A 91 8.76 8.65 27.27
CA ASP A 91 7.73 9.01 26.28
C ASP A 91 8.39 9.33 24.93
N ILE A 92 7.67 9.05 23.85
CA ILE A 92 8.13 9.31 22.48
C ILE A 92 7.12 10.19 21.75
N GLU A 93 7.61 10.92 20.76
CA GLU A 93 6.81 11.78 19.91
C GLU A 93 6.87 11.30 18.47
N LEU A 94 5.71 11.00 17.90
CA LEU A 94 5.55 10.65 16.51
C LEU A 94 5.16 11.91 15.73
N PHE A 95 5.34 11.84 14.42
CA PHE A 95 4.93 12.90 13.50
C PHE A 95 4.38 12.28 12.24
N GLY A 96 3.30 12.83 11.70
CA GLY A 96 2.61 12.14 10.62
C GLY A 96 1.80 13.01 9.68
N VAL A 97 1.22 12.33 8.71
CA VAL A 97 0.28 12.86 7.74
C VAL A 97 -0.97 11.97 7.77
N THR A 98 -2.16 12.55 7.74
CA THR A 98 -3.36 11.81 7.34
C THR A 98 -3.32 11.61 5.83
N TYR A 99 -3.88 10.52 5.32
CA TYR A 99 -4.11 10.34 3.88
C TYR A 99 -5.54 9.92 3.55
N LEU A 100 -5.93 10.22 2.32
CA LEU A 100 -7.12 9.66 1.68
C LEU A 100 -6.74 9.15 0.28
N GLN A 101 -6.87 7.85 0.08
CA GLN A 101 -6.68 7.19 -1.21
C GLN A 101 -8.04 6.94 -1.86
N GLN A 102 -8.16 7.29 -3.14
CA GLN A 102 -9.35 7.05 -3.96
C GLN A 102 -8.91 6.42 -5.28
N ILE A 103 -9.44 5.25 -5.60
CA ILE A 103 -9.10 4.53 -6.83
C ILE A 103 -10.39 4.21 -7.58
N SER A 104 -10.38 4.50 -8.88
CA SER A 104 -11.43 4.09 -9.82
C SER A 104 -10.89 3.20 -10.93
N ASP A 105 -11.74 2.30 -11.41
CA ASP A 105 -11.51 1.56 -12.65
C ASP A 105 -11.58 2.53 -13.84
N ARG A 106 -10.55 2.54 -14.69
CA ARG A 106 -10.43 3.48 -15.80
C ARG A 106 -11.36 3.15 -16.97
N ILE A 107 -11.73 1.88 -17.12
CA ILE A 107 -12.59 1.40 -18.20
C ILE A 107 -14.07 1.58 -17.84
N MET A 108 -14.44 1.24 -16.61
CA MET A 108 -15.82 1.29 -16.12
C MET A 108 -16.18 2.62 -15.44
N HIS A 109 -15.19 3.46 -15.11
CA HIS A 109 -15.36 4.70 -14.35
C HIS A 109 -16.04 4.51 -12.98
N ALA A 110 -15.90 3.32 -12.39
CA ALA A 110 -16.46 2.96 -11.10
C ALA A 110 -15.42 3.13 -9.99
N GLY A 111 -15.82 3.64 -8.82
CA GLY A 111 -14.97 3.62 -7.63
C GLY A 111 -14.78 2.19 -7.13
N ILE A 112 -13.53 1.75 -7.02
CA ILE A 112 -13.18 0.38 -6.61
C ILE A 112 -12.45 0.32 -5.27
N HIS A 113 -11.88 1.44 -4.81
CA HIS A 113 -11.20 1.52 -3.52
C HIS A 113 -11.29 2.92 -2.93
N LEU A 114 -11.47 2.98 -1.62
CA LEU A 114 -11.39 4.19 -0.80
C LEU A 114 -10.65 3.82 0.48
N GLU A 115 -9.69 4.62 0.92
CA GLU A 115 -8.94 4.31 2.14
C GLU A 115 -8.47 5.59 2.84
N PRO A 116 -9.08 5.97 3.96
CA PRO A 116 -8.48 6.92 4.89
C PRO A 116 -7.44 6.24 5.79
N GLY A 117 -6.43 7.00 6.20
CA GLY A 117 -5.45 6.51 7.16
C GLY A 117 -4.44 7.55 7.62
N VAL A 118 -3.39 7.09 8.28
CA VAL A 118 -2.27 7.88 8.78
C VAL A 118 -0.96 7.22 8.42
N TRP A 119 -0.02 8.02 7.93
CA TRP A 119 1.41 7.69 7.96
C TRP A 119 2.06 8.42 9.13
N ALA A 120 2.90 7.74 9.90
CA ALA A 120 3.67 8.36 10.97
C ALA A 120 5.13 7.90 10.96
N ARG A 121 6.04 8.82 11.28
CA ARG A 121 7.42 8.52 11.64
C ARG A 121 7.46 8.22 13.13
N VAL A 122 8.07 7.09 13.48
CA VAL A 122 8.37 6.72 14.87
C VAL A 122 9.87 6.96 15.09
N PRO A 123 10.28 7.68 16.15
CA PRO A 123 11.69 7.78 16.49
C PRO A 123 12.26 6.41 16.88
N SER A 124 13.59 6.31 16.98
CA SER A 124 14.20 5.10 17.56
C SER A 124 13.70 4.89 18.98
N THR A 125 13.45 3.64 19.35
CA THR A 125 12.97 3.23 20.67
C THR A 125 14.02 2.42 21.40
N ASP A 126 13.96 2.41 22.73
CA ASP A 126 14.82 1.57 23.57
C ASP A 126 14.12 0.26 23.98
N ASP A 127 12.79 0.28 24.13
CA ASP A 127 11.98 -0.90 24.44
C ASP A 127 10.61 -0.87 23.71
N PRO A 128 10.42 -1.65 22.63
CA PRO A 128 11.41 -2.53 22.02
C PRO A 128 12.59 -1.74 21.45
N LYS A 129 13.78 -2.35 21.38
CA LYS A 129 14.96 -1.70 20.80
C LYS A 129 14.87 -1.68 19.27
N GLU A 130 14.39 -0.58 18.70
CA GLU A 130 14.23 -0.41 17.26
C GLU A 130 14.92 0.87 16.77
N THR A 131 15.41 0.84 15.52
CA THR A 131 15.79 2.07 14.81
C THR A 131 14.54 2.90 14.52
N ALA A 132 14.71 4.15 14.06
CA ALA A 132 13.55 4.92 13.60
C ALA A 132 12.79 4.18 12.49
N THR A 133 11.46 4.13 12.60
CA THR A 133 10.57 3.42 11.69
C THR A 133 9.56 4.37 11.05
N VAL A 134 8.85 3.86 10.04
CA VAL A 134 7.64 4.46 9.49
C VAL A 134 6.49 3.47 9.64
N VAL A 135 5.31 3.99 9.93
CA VAL A 135 4.07 3.20 10.06
C VAL A 135 2.99 3.77 9.15
N ARG A 136 2.19 2.89 8.55
CA ARG A 136 0.95 3.19 7.82
C ARG A 136 -0.20 2.47 8.50
N MET A 137 -1.17 3.23 8.97
CA MET A 137 -2.42 2.73 9.54
C MET A 137 -3.55 3.11 8.60
N GLY A 138 -4.39 2.15 8.21
CA GLY A 138 -5.42 2.35 7.19
C GLY A 138 -6.72 1.61 7.51
N SER A 139 -7.85 2.18 7.08
CA SER A 139 -9.17 1.56 7.16
C SER A 139 -9.77 1.38 5.77
N ILE A 140 -10.09 0.14 5.41
CA ILE A 140 -10.53 -0.23 4.07
C ILE A 140 -12.02 -0.63 4.17
N PRO A 141 -12.93 0.02 3.42
CA PRO A 141 -14.38 -0.20 3.50
C PRO A 141 -14.82 -1.57 2.95
N HIS A 142 -13.88 -2.35 2.43
CA HIS A 142 -14.07 -3.77 2.13
C HIS A 142 -14.09 -4.65 3.40
N GLY A 143 -13.83 -4.07 4.58
CA GLY A 143 -13.98 -4.75 5.87
C GLY A 143 -12.67 -5.11 6.56
N THR A 144 -11.58 -4.40 6.26
CA THR A 144 -10.25 -4.66 6.85
C THR A 144 -9.61 -3.37 7.36
N THR A 145 -8.93 -3.43 8.50
CA THR A 145 -8.00 -2.39 8.96
C THR A 145 -6.59 -2.93 9.01
N ILE A 146 -5.60 -2.06 8.77
CA ILE A 146 -4.18 -2.43 8.75
C ILE A 146 -3.35 -1.55 9.67
N ASN A 147 -2.30 -2.13 10.23
CA ASN A 147 -1.14 -1.42 10.77
C ASN A 147 0.11 -2.04 10.14
N ALA A 148 0.79 -1.29 9.28
CA ALA A 148 2.00 -1.74 8.59
C ALA A 148 3.20 -0.92 9.05
N GLN A 149 4.22 -1.59 9.56
CA GLN A 149 5.45 -0.97 10.04
C GLN A 149 6.62 -1.33 9.14
N GLY A 150 7.60 -0.43 9.02
CA GLY A 150 8.89 -0.78 8.47
C GLY A 150 9.87 0.38 8.49
N THR A 151 10.75 0.44 7.49
CA THR A 151 11.90 1.34 7.47
C THR A 151 11.85 2.29 6.30
N ALA A 152 12.62 3.37 6.40
CA ALA A 152 12.87 4.27 5.28
C ALA A 152 14.37 4.40 4.99
N ILE A 153 14.71 4.49 3.70
CA ILE A 153 16.07 4.81 3.24
C ILE A 153 16.00 5.86 2.13
N THR A 154 17.10 6.54 1.88
CA THR A 154 17.26 7.41 0.72
C THR A 154 18.39 6.87 -0.13
N VAL A 155 18.17 6.78 -1.43
CA VAL A 155 19.16 6.34 -2.42
C VAL A 155 19.29 7.37 -3.52
N ASP A 156 20.48 7.45 -4.10
CA ASP A 156 20.71 8.21 -5.33
C ASP A 156 20.17 7.42 -6.53
N GLY A 157 19.60 8.14 -7.49
CA GLY A 157 19.04 7.54 -8.70
C GLY A 157 17.62 6.98 -8.55
N GLY A 158 17.20 6.22 -9.56
CA GLY A 158 15.89 5.56 -9.63
C GLY A 158 15.74 4.34 -8.72
N PRO A 159 14.51 3.86 -8.53
CA PRO A 159 14.21 2.75 -7.66
C PRO A 159 14.70 1.42 -8.24
N LYS A 160 15.05 0.49 -7.36
CA LYS A 160 15.16 -0.93 -7.71
C LYS A 160 13.80 -1.58 -7.51
N ILE A 161 13.17 -2.01 -8.59
CA ILE A 161 11.85 -2.64 -8.58
C ILE A 161 11.99 -4.10 -8.98
N GLU A 162 11.85 -5.00 -8.02
CA GLU A 162 11.84 -6.45 -8.28
C GLU A 162 10.54 -6.88 -8.97
N ALA A 163 10.57 -8.01 -9.66
CA ALA A 163 9.35 -8.60 -10.21
C ALA A 163 8.38 -9.02 -9.08
N ASN A 164 7.08 -8.85 -9.32
CA ASN A 164 6.03 -9.29 -8.42
C ASN A 164 5.16 -10.34 -9.13
N ASN A 165 4.58 -11.29 -8.41
CA ASN A 165 3.84 -12.40 -8.98
C ASN A 165 2.46 -12.52 -8.32
N ILE A 166 1.43 -12.76 -9.13
CA ILE A 166 0.04 -12.92 -8.71
C ILE A 166 -0.38 -14.39 -8.51
N THR A 167 0.55 -15.33 -8.65
CA THR A 167 0.27 -16.77 -8.61
C THR A 167 -0.11 -17.20 -7.19
N PRO A 168 -1.31 -17.78 -6.99
CA PRO A 168 -1.74 -18.29 -5.69
C PRO A 168 -0.85 -19.45 -5.21
N PHE A 169 -0.84 -19.69 -3.91
CA PHE A 169 -0.05 -20.76 -3.30
C PHE A 169 -0.72 -21.35 -2.07
N VAL A 170 -0.32 -22.55 -1.65
CA VAL A 170 -0.88 -23.19 -0.45
C VAL A 170 -0.54 -22.36 0.79
N ILE A 171 -1.52 -22.07 1.65
CA ILE A 171 -1.32 -21.23 2.85
C ILE A 171 -0.13 -21.75 3.67
N GLY A 172 0.79 -20.84 4.00
CA GLY A 172 2.02 -21.16 4.75
C GLY A 172 3.13 -21.84 3.92
N GLN A 173 2.92 -22.07 2.62
CA GLN A 173 3.88 -22.70 1.70
C GLN A 173 4.06 -21.85 0.42
N PRO A 174 4.74 -20.69 0.50
CA PRO A 174 4.87 -19.74 -0.62
C PRO A 174 5.56 -20.29 -1.86
N THR A 175 6.29 -21.41 -1.76
CA THR A 175 6.92 -22.08 -2.91
C THR A 175 5.99 -23.07 -3.62
N ASN A 176 4.85 -23.42 -3.03
CA ASN A 176 3.88 -24.37 -3.58
C ASN A 176 2.82 -23.61 -4.40
N LEU A 177 3.23 -23.18 -5.59
CA LEU A 177 2.45 -22.33 -6.49
C LEU A 177 1.36 -23.12 -7.23
N ILE A 178 0.16 -22.54 -7.34
CA ILE A 178 -0.98 -23.08 -8.07
C ILE A 178 -1.32 -22.15 -9.23
N LYS A 179 -1.15 -22.65 -10.46
CA LYS A 179 -1.49 -21.89 -11.68
C LYS A 179 -2.92 -22.15 -12.10
N PHE A 180 -3.55 -21.11 -12.63
CA PHE A 180 -4.93 -21.14 -13.10
C PHE A 180 -5.03 -20.54 -14.51
N PRO A 181 -5.94 -21.03 -15.37
CA PRO A 181 -6.02 -20.61 -16.77
C PRO A 181 -6.35 -19.12 -16.94
N GLU A 182 -6.98 -18.49 -15.94
CA GLU A 182 -7.32 -17.07 -15.99
C GLU A 182 -6.08 -16.16 -16.08
N THR A 183 -4.88 -16.60 -15.66
CA THR A 183 -3.67 -15.77 -15.80
C THR A 183 -3.11 -15.74 -17.22
N ASP A 184 -3.50 -16.67 -18.08
CA ASP A 184 -3.08 -16.69 -19.49
C ASP A 184 -4.11 -15.94 -20.34
N LEU A 185 -3.75 -14.75 -20.82
CA LEU A 185 -4.61 -13.91 -21.63
C LEU A 185 -4.95 -14.53 -23.00
N ALA A 186 -4.12 -15.45 -23.51
CA ALA A 186 -4.40 -16.18 -24.74
C ALA A 186 -5.47 -17.28 -24.55
N THR A 187 -5.68 -17.73 -23.31
CA THR A 187 -6.74 -18.69 -22.96
C THR A 187 -8.04 -17.94 -22.67
N PRO A 188 -9.11 -18.10 -23.47
CA PRO A 188 -10.41 -17.48 -23.17
C PRO A 188 -10.97 -18.01 -21.84
N SER A 189 -11.40 -17.10 -20.97
CA SER A 189 -12.06 -17.47 -19.72
C SER A 189 -13.16 -16.47 -19.37
N LYS A 190 -14.35 -16.98 -19.04
CA LYS A 190 -15.45 -16.18 -18.50
C LYS A 190 -15.22 -15.75 -17.03
N PHE A 191 -14.20 -16.33 -16.38
CA PHE A 191 -13.79 -16.00 -15.00
C PHE A 191 -12.57 -15.08 -14.97
N ARG A 192 -12.31 -14.36 -16.06
CA ARG A 192 -11.40 -13.22 -16.08
C ARG A 192 -12.18 -11.95 -16.40
N PHE A 193 -11.95 -10.88 -15.67
CA PHE A 193 -12.52 -9.57 -15.95
C PHE A 193 -11.40 -8.53 -16.12
N PRO A 194 -11.49 -7.59 -17.08
CA PRO A 194 -12.55 -7.45 -18.08
C PRO A 194 -12.46 -8.49 -19.20
N GLN A 195 -13.56 -8.61 -19.95
CA GLN A 195 -13.61 -9.42 -21.17
C GLN A 195 -13.11 -8.62 -22.40
N PRO A 196 -12.72 -9.26 -23.50
CA PRO A 196 -12.50 -8.56 -24.78
C PRO A 196 -13.78 -7.85 -25.26
N PRO A 197 -13.70 -6.65 -25.87
CA PRO A 197 -12.49 -5.92 -26.23
C PRO A 197 -11.87 -5.05 -25.11
N GLN A 198 -12.52 -4.92 -23.94
CA GLN A 198 -12.06 -4.06 -22.84
C GLN A 198 -10.69 -4.49 -22.27
N LEU A 199 -10.29 -5.74 -22.47
CA LEU A 199 -8.98 -6.27 -22.08
C LEU A 199 -7.82 -5.79 -22.98
N ALA A 200 -8.08 -5.10 -24.10
CA ALA A 200 -7.07 -4.85 -25.13
C ALA A 200 -5.81 -4.08 -24.66
N GLU A 201 -5.94 -3.24 -23.64
CA GLU A 201 -4.83 -2.47 -23.05
C GLU A 201 -4.04 -3.24 -21.97
N ILE A 202 -4.49 -4.44 -21.60
CA ILE A 202 -3.83 -5.29 -20.61
C ILE A 202 -3.08 -6.39 -21.36
N HIS A 203 -1.76 -6.46 -21.13
CA HIS A 203 -0.87 -7.40 -21.82
C HIS A 203 -0.37 -8.48 -20.87
N GLN A 204 0.04 -9.63 -21.41
CA GLN A 204 0.49 -10.79 -20.61
C GLN A 204 1.62 -10.42 -19.65
N GLY A 205 2.57 -9.58 -20.07
CA GLY A 205 3.67 -9.13 -19.21
C GLY A 205 3.21 -8.37 -17.96
N MET A 206 2.06 -7.68 -18.01
CA MET A 206 1.48 -7.02 -16.84
C MET A 206 0.88 -8.03 -15.86
N VAL A 207 0.28 -9.11 -16.38
CA VAL A 207 -0.30 -10.18 -15.55
C VAL A 207 0.79 -11.05 -14.92
N ASP A 208 1.83 -11.38 -15.68
CA ASP A 208 2.98 -12.15 -15.20
C ASP A 208 3.79 -11.38 -14.16
N ASN A 209 3.92 -10.06 -14.36
CA ASN A 209 4.61 -9.15 -13.46
C ASN A 209 3.92 -7.78 -13.41
N PRO A 210 3.04 -7.52 -12.43
CA PRO A 210 2.40 -6.22 -12.29
C PRO A 210 3.40 -5.06 -12.15
N ASN A 211 4.57 -5.31 -11.55
CA ASN A 211 5.62 -4.29 -11.43
C ASN A 211 6.24 -3.88 -12.78
N SER A 212 5.98 -4.61 -13.88
CA SER A 212 6.35 -4.17 -15.23
C SER A 212 5.71 -2.83 -15.60
N VAL A 213 4.51 -2.53 -15.09
CA VAL A 213 3.82 -1.25 -15.30
C VAL A 213 4.61 -0.09 -14.70
N LEU A 214 5.22 -0.30 -13.52
CA LEU A 214 6.06 0.70 -12.87
C LEU A 214 7.36 0.93 -13.64
N LEU A 215 8.01 -0.16 -14.08
CA LEU A 215 9.23 -0.10 -14.87
C LEU A 215 9.00 0.62 -16.20
N ASP A 216 7.89 0.34 -16.88
CA ASP A 216 7.56 1.01 -18.15
C ASP A 216 7.28 2.50 -17.97
N ALA A 217 6.69 2.91 -16.84
CA ALA A 217 6.41 4.31 -16.55
C ALA A 217 7.67 5.17 -16.35
N ILE A 218 8.80 4.57 -15.97
CA ILE A 218 10.05 5.28 -15.65
C ILE A 218 11.18 5.02 -16.65
N LYS A 219 11.00 4.15 -17.65
CA LYS A 219 12.08 3.70 -18.55
C LYS A 219 12.83 4.82 -19.26
N ASP A 220 12.16 5.95 -19.52
CA ASP A 220 12.72 7.11 -20.22
C ASP A 220 12.94 8.32 -19.28
N GLN A 221 12.84 8.13 -17.96
CA GLN A 221 12.98 9.20 -16.97
C GLN A 221 14.39 9.24 -16.36
N LYS A 222 14.89 10.44 -16.07
CA LYS A 222 16.10 10.63 -15.27
C LYS A 222 15.72 10.87 -13.81
N ILE A 223 15.63 9.80 -13.04
CA ILE A 223 15.41 9.89 -11.59
C ILE A 223 16.76 10.08 -10.91
N THR A 224 16.89 11.12 -10.08
CA THR A 224 18.16 11.47 -9.43
C THR A 224 18.21 11.16 -7.95
N LYS A 225 17.05 10.99 -7.32
CA LYS A 225 16.94 10.65 -5.90
C LYS A 225 15.64 9.91 -5.63
N THR A 226 15.70 8.91 -4.77
CA THR A 226 14.53 8.16 -4.33
C THR A 226 14.52 8.01 -2.80
N VAL A 227 13.43 8.43 -2.16
CA VAL A 227 13.11 8.03 -0.78
C VAL A 227 12.26 6.77 -0.84
N VAL A 228 12.73 5.70 -0.20
CA VAL A 228 12.07 4.39 -0.18
C VAL A 228 11.41 4.20 1.18
N LEU A 229 10.12 3.91 1.20
CA LEU A 229 9.39 3.46 2.39
C LEU A 229 9.01 1.98 2.20
N LEU A 230 9.57 1.10 3.01
CA LEU A 230 9.22 -0.32 3.03
C LEU A 230 8.37 -0.59 4.26
N ILE A 231 7.16 -1.11 4.11
CA ILE A 231 6.24 -1.40 5.22
C ILE A 231 5.60 -2.78 5.09
N ASN A 232 5.35 -3.40 6.25
CA ASN A 232 4.73 -4.71 6.35
C ASN A 232 3.81 -4.79 7.57
N THR A 233 2.69 -5.48 7.42
CA THR A 233 1.79 -5.84 8.54
C THR A 233 2.32 -7.02 9.37
N SER A 234 3.29 -7.77 8.85
CA SER A 234 4.10 -8.72 9.62
C SER A 234 5.58 -8.48 9.32
N PRO A 235 6.22 -7.48 9.97
CA PRO A 235 7.58 -7.08 9.65
C PRO A 235 8.64 -8.13 10.02
N ALA A 236 8.33 -9.05 10.94
CA ALA A 236 9.17 -10.19 11.28
C ALA A 236 9.22 -11.27 10.18
N THR A 237 8.17 -11.36 9.35
CA THR A 237 8.05 -12.33 8.24
C THR A 237 7.48 -11.64 6.99
N PRO A 238 8.18 -10.68 6.39
CA PRO A 238 7.62 -9.82 5.34
C PRO A 238 7.32 -10.60 4.05
N LEU A 239 6.34 -10.13 3.28
CA LEU A 239 6.08 -10.63 1.93
C LEU A 239 7.09 -9.98 0.98
N GLY A 240 8.19 -10.69 0.73
CA GLY A 240 9.33 -10.17 0.00
C GLY A 240 10.18 -9.20 0.83
N GLY A 241 11.34 -8.84 0.28
CA GLY A 241 12.34 -8.04 1.00
C GLY A 241 13.10 -8.83 2.07
N VAL A 242 13.91 -8.12 2.85
CA VAL A 242 14.68 -8.70 3.96
C VAL A 242 13.92 -8.42 5.25
N PRO A 243 13.72 -9.42 6.15
CA PRO A 243 13.22 -9.15 7.49
C PRO A 243 14.09 -8.08 8.15
N ALA A 244 13.48 -6.94 8.49
CA ALA A 244 14.16 -5.96 9.30
C ALA A 244 14.11 -6.51 10.73
N SER A 245 15.25 -6.99 11.24
CA SER A 245 15.33 -7.59 12.57
C SER A 245 16.05 -6.66 13.55
N PRO A 246 15.50 -6.40 14.76
CA PRO A 246 14.13 -6.72 15.21
C PRO A 246 13.17 -5.57 14.82
N LEU A 247 12.20 -5.85 13.95
CA LEU A 247 10.98 -5.06 13.84
C LEU A 247 9.81 -5.93 14.31
N VAL A 248 9.11 -5.46 15.33
CA VAL A 248 7.92 -6.12 15.88
C VAL A 248 6.65 -5.30 15.61
N GLY A 249 5.48 -5.88 15.89
CA GLY A 249 4.19 -5.23 15.71
C GLY A 249 3.60 -5.40 14.31
N GLY A 250 2.70 -4.48 13.95
CA GLY A 250 1.88 -4.58 12.74
C GLY A 250 0.69 -5.53 12.89
N GLY A 251 -0.16 -5.56 11.87
CA GLY A 251 -1.23 -6.54 11.75
C GLY A 251 -2.29 -6.15 10.72
N THR A 252 -3.19 -7.10 10.46
CA THR A 252 -4.47 -6.88 9.78
C THR A 252 -5.58 -7.30 10.72
N ASP A 253 -6.74 -6.67 10.62
CA ASP A 253 -7.94 -7.10 11.31
C ASP A 253 -9.14 -7.02 10.36
N ASN A 254 -10.02 -8.02 10.43
CA ASN A 254 -11.05 -8.29 9.44
C ASN A 254 -12.43 -8.37 10.09
N ILE A 255 -13.45 -7.87 9.39
CA ILE A 255 -14.84 -8.11 9.79
C ILE A 255 -15.20 -9.60 9.71
N ALA A 256 -16.22 -10.01 10.46
CA ALA A 256 -16.67 -11.41 10.56
C ALA A 256 -16.95 -12.05 9.20
N PHE A 257 -17.48 -11.30 8.22
CA PHE A 257 -17.74 -11.83 6.87
C PHE A 257 -16.46 -12.32 6.20
N LEU A 258 -15.37 -11.56 6.27
CA LEU A 258 -14.08 -11.93 5.68
C LEU A 258 -13.41 -13.06 6.46
N GLN A 259 -13.42 -12.95 7.79
CA GLN A 259 -12.82 -13.93 8.70
C GLN A 259 -13.50 -15.31 8.61
N GLY A 260 -14.82 -15.33 8.39
CA GLY A 260 -15.61 -16.54 8.35
C GLY A 260 -15.76 -17.22 9.71
N THR A 261 -16.08 -18.52 9.68
CA THR A 261 -16.27 -19.34 10.89
C THR A 261 -15.48 -20.65 10.78
N ASN A 262 -15.94 -21.74 11.40
CA ASN A 262 -15.30 -23.05 11.34
C ASN A 262 -15.22 -23.61 9.91
N ASP A 263 -16.09 -23.15 9.00
CA ASP A 263 -16.08 -23.54 7.59
C ASP A 263 -14.98 -22.83 6.77
N GLY A 264 -14.26 -21.91 7.40
CA GLY A 264 -13.20 -21.12 6.79
C GLY A 264 -13.61 -19.70 6.40
N PRO A 265 -12.64 -18.88 5.96
CA PRO A 265 -12.86 -17.48 5.59
C PRO A 265 -13.49 -17.34 4.19
N ASN A 266 -14.31 -16.30 3.99
CA ASN A 266 -14.71 -15.91 2.64
C ASN A 266 -13.54 -15.27 1.88
N ALA A 267 -12.74 -14.42 2.55
CA ALA A 267 -11.54 -13.79 2.00
C ALA A 267 -10.76 -13.07 3.11
N ASN A 268 -10.08 -13.82 3.97
CA ASN A 268 -9.33 -13.24 5.08
C ASN A 268 -8.10 -12.46 4.56
N ALA A 269 -8.04 -11.14 4.75
CA ALA A 269 -6.83 -10.37 4.46
C ALA A 269 -5.77 -10.68 5.53
N ALA A 270 -4.85 -11.59 5.21
CA ALA A 270 -3.95 -12.19 6.19
C ALA A 270 -2.65 -11.38 6.39
N GLN A 271 -2.16 -10.75 5.33
CA GLN A 271 -0.92 -9.97 5.38
C GLN A 271 -0.89 -8.98 4.21
N MET A 272 -0.31 -7.81 4.45
CA MET A 272 0.04 -6.81 3.45
C MET A 272 1.52 -6.41 3.56
N SER A 273 2.16 -6.23 2.40
CA SER A 273 3.43 -5.53 2.23
C SER A 273 3.30 -4.43 1.18
N ALA A 274 4.06 -3.35 1.34
CA ALA A 274 4.16 -2.31 0.32
C ALA A 274 5.53 -1.64 0.31
N ILE A 275 5.93 -1.19 -0.88
CA ILE A 275 7.06 -0.28 -1.08
C ILE A 275 6.55 0.97 -1.76
N PHE A 276 6.87 2.13 -1.18
CA PHE A 276 6.65 3.44 -1.79
C PHE A 276 7.99 4.05 -2.16
N TRP A 277 8.08 4.58 -3.38
CA TRP A 277 9.23 5.29 -3.90
C TRP A 277 8.83 6.72 -4.20
N ILE A 278 9.31 7.66 -3.39
CA ILE A 278 9.13 9.09 -3.62
C ILE A 278 10.36 9.58 -4.40
N GLU A 279 10.15 9.90 -5.66
CA GLU A 279 11.20 10.09 -6.66
C GLU A 279 11.31 11.57 -7.05
N THR A 280 12.54 12.06 -7.15
CA THR A 280 12.85 13.33 -7.80
C THR A 280 13.24 13.07 -9.24
N VAL A 281 12.42 13.56 -10.19
CA VAL A 281 12.62 13.35 -11.62
C VAL A 281 13.13 14.63 -12.26
N GLU A 282 14.30 14.55 -12.91
CA GLU A 282 14.86 15.64 -13.69
C GLU A 282 14.31 15.66 -15.12
N VAL A 283 14.05 16.88 -15.60
CA VAL A 283 13.64 17.13 -16.98
C VAL A 283 14.53 18.22 -17.57
N PRO A 284 15.19 17.99 -18.73
CA PRO A 284 16.02 19.01 -19.36
C PRO A 284 15.28 20.32 -19.59
N GLY A 285 15.85 21.42 -19.10
CA GLY A 285 15.30 22.77 -19.29
C GLY A 285 14.04 23.06 -18.46
N ARG A 286 13.69 22.24 -17.46
CA ARG A 286 12.56 22.48 -16.56
C ARG A 286 12.94 22.18 -15.11
N PRO A 287 12.24 22.76 -14.12
CA PRO A 287 12.38 22.33 -12.73
C PRO A 287 12.09 20.82 -12.59
N PRO A 288 12.77 20.13 -11.67
CA PRO A 288 12.44 18.75 -11.35
C PRO A 288 11.03 18.66 -10.76
N PHE A 289 10.39 17.51 -10.92
CA PHE A 289 9.08 17.22 -10.32
C PHE A 289 9.14 16.00 -9.41
N LEU A 290 8.15 15.88 -8.54
CA LEU A 290 7.98 14.73 -7.66
C LEU A 290 7.04 13.70 -8.26
N GLN A 291 7.47 12.45 -8.20
CA GLN A 291 6.70 11.26 -8.57
C GLN A 291 6.63 10.32 -7.37
N LEU A 292 5.54 9.58 -7.27
CA LEU A 292 5.33 8.54 -6.27
C LEU A 292 4.96 7.26 -6.99
N GLN A 293 5.84 6.26 -6.95
CA GLN A 293 5.50 4.91 -7.32
C GLN A 293 5.20 4.08 -6.07
N TYR A 294 4.28 3.13 -6.17
CA TYR A 294 4.16 2.08 -5.16
C TYR A 294 3.85 0.73 -5.77
N THR A 295 4.29 -0.31 -5.08
CA THR A 295 3.82 -1.68 -5.23
C THR A 295 3.28 -2.15 -3.89
N GLN A 296 2.10 -2.74 -3.89
CA GLN A 296 1.46 -3.29 -2.71
C GLN A 296 0.96 -4.69 -3.00
N THR A 297 1.24 -5.62 -2.09
CA THR A 297 0.71 -6.98 -2.13
C THR A 297 -0.07 -7.25 -0.87
N VAL A 298 -1.33 -7.66 -1.02
CA VAL A 298 -2.18 -8.19 0.04
C VAL A 298 -2.39 -9.67 -0.23
N LEU A 299 -2.19 -10.53 0.77
CA LEU A 299 -2.61 -11.92 0.71
C LEU A 299 -4.04 -12.03 1.23
N LEU A 300 -4.95 -12.40 0.33
CA LEU A 300 -6.27 -12.88 0.72
C LEU A 300 -6.19 -14.39 0.91
N ASN A 301 -6.69 -14.91 2.01
CA ASN A 301 -6.73 -16.34 2.29
C ASN A 301 -8.17 -16.83 2.20
N PHE A 302 -8.43 -17.77 1.29
CA PHE A 302 -9.68 -18.51 1.20
C PHE A 302 -9.47 -19.81 0.44
N ASN A 303 -10.33 -20.80 0.70
CA ASN A 303 -10.28 -22.13 0.10
C ASN A 303 -8.89 -22.80 0.12
N GLY A 304 -8.17 -22.68 1.24
CA GLY A 304 -6.86 -23.33 1.46
C GLY A 304 -5.67 -22.70 0.74
N LEU A 305 -5.87 -21.61 0.00
CA LEU A 305 -4.81 -20.89 -0.72
C LEU A 305 -4.64 -19.47 -0.20
N SER A 306 -3.42 -18.97 -0.31
CA SER A 306 -3.09 -17.55 -0.28
C SER A 306 -3.10 -17.00 -1.70
N TRP A 307 -3.86 -15.93 -1.89
CA TRP A 307 -4.13 -15.28 -3.16
C TRP A 307 -3.48 -13.90 -3.16
N PRO A 308 -2.35 -13.71 -3.86
CA PRO A 308 -1.75 -12.39 -3.98
C PRO A 308 -2.65 -11.43 -4.76
N HIS A 309 -3.08 -10.37 -4.09
CA HIS A 309 -3.70 -9.20 -4.66
C HIS A 309 -2.64 -8.11 -4.80
N VAL A 310 -2.29 -7.76 -6.03
CA VAL A 310 -1.20 -6.81 -6.31
C VAL A 310 -1.76 -5.54 -6.94
N SER A 311 -1.45 -4.41 -6.33
CA SER A 311 -1.77 -3.07 -6.84
C SER A 311 -0.47 -2.29 -7.02
N VAL A 312 -0.34 -1.65 -8.19
CA VAL A 312 0.79 -0.78 -8.51
C VAL A 312 0.29 0.53 -9.09
N ALA A 313 0.95 1.65 -8.80
CA ALA A 313 0.63 2.92 -9.45
C ALA A 313 1.85 3.83 -9.56
N THR A 314 1.79 4.73 -10.55
CA THR A 314 2.70 5.88 -10.68
C THR A 314 1.88 7.16 -10.62
N LEU A 315 2.12 7.98 -9.60
CA LEU A 315 1.41 9.22 -9.34
C LEU A 315 2.38 10.40 -9.44
N ARG A 316 1.90 11.54 -9.91
CA ARG A 316 2.64 12.80 -9.87
C ARG A 316 2.04 13.73 -8.84
N LYS A 317 2.89 14.47 -8.13
CA LYS A 317 2.44 15.52 -7.24
C LYS A 317 1.80 16.62 -8.10
N VAL A 318 0.55 16.95 -7.81
CA VAL A 318 -0.15 18.05 -8.46
C VAL A 318 0.26 19.31 -7.71
N GLU A 319 0.82 20.29 -8.43
CA GLU A 319 1.05 21.61 -7.85
C GLU A 319 -0.30 22.19 -7.45
N GLY A 320 -0.43 22.55 -6.17
CA GLY A 320 -1.60 23.28 -5.71
C GLY A 320 -1.61 24.64 -6.38
N ILE A 321 -2.77 25.05 -6.92
CA ILE A 321 -3.09 26.48 -6.95
C ILE A 321 -3.03 26.89 -5.47
N THR A 322 -2.04 27.67 -5.08
CA THR A 322 -2.04 28.36 -3.81
C THR A 322 -3.23 29.30 -3.84
N GLY A 323 -4.39 28.81 -3.42
CA GLY A 323 -5.52 29.64 -3.08
C GLY A 323 -5.08 30.48 -1.90
N SER A 324 -4.73 31.72 -2.18
CA SER A 324 -4.66 32.79 -1.21
C SER A 324 -5.91 32.75 -0.33
N VAL A 325 -5.70 32.45 0.95
CA VAL A 325 -6.60 32.88 2.02
C VAL A 325 -5.98 34.14 2.61
#